data_AF-A0A2E1B7Z0-F1
#
_entry.id   AF-A0A2E1B7Z0-F1
#
_cell.length_a   1.000
_cell.length_b   1.000
_cell.length_c   1.000
_cell.angle_alpha   90.00
_cell.angle_beta   90.00
_cell.angle_gamma   90.00
#
_symmetry.space_group_name_H-M   'P 1'
#
loop_
_entity.id
_entity.type
_entity.pdbx_description
1 polymer ?
#
loop_
_entity_poly.entity_id
_entity_poly.type
_entity_poly.pdbx_seq_one_letter_code
_entity_poly.pdbx_strand_id
1 'polypeptide(L)'
;MTEPKMVSPLTVMIMLACRSTVDPAHLLGNSVWNSKAAFEARSNLEAVNLLEEHIEGWRITDRGNAWIDRILATPLPVAVWTVPDD
;
A
#
# COMPACT_ATOMS: atom_id res chain seq x y z
N MET A 1 3.51 9.86 -21.45
CA MET A 1 4.16 9.22 -20.28
C MET A 1 3.82 10.07 -19.07
N THR A 2 2.93 9.59 -18.21
CA THR A 2 2.68 10.20 -16.90
C THR A 2 3.88 9.93 -16.00
N GLU A 3 4.32 10.92 -15.22
CA GLU A 3 5.43 10.73 -14.28
C GLU A 3 5.04 9.71 -13.20
N PRO A 4 5.97 8.82 -12.79
CA PRO A 4 5.67 7.82 -11.77
C PRO A 4 5.35 8.49 -10.44
N LYS A 5 4.16 8.19 -9.89
CA LYS A 5 3.69 8.78 -8.64
C LYS A 5 4.54 8.27 -7.48
N MET A 6 5.24 9.19 -6.81
CA MET A 6 6.05 8.88 -5.63
C MET A 6 5.17 8.33 -4.50
N VAL A 7 5.70 7.33 -3.80
CA VAL A 7 4.98 6.59 -2.77
C VAL A 7 5.51 6.98 -1.40
N SER A 8 4.61 7.39 -0.51
CA SER A 8 4.96 7.74 0.86
C SER A 8 5.31 6.49 1.68
N PRO A 9 6.16 6.60 2.74
CA PRO A 9 6.40 5.49 3.66
C PRO A 9 5.12 4.92 4.28
N LEU A 10 4.12 5.78 4.55
CA LEU A 10 2.81 5.37 5.06
C LEU A 10 2.10 4.42 4.08
N THR A 11 2.17 4.69 2.78
CA THR A 11 1.57 3.83 1.75
C THR A 11 2.20 2.44 1.75
N VAL A 12 3.52 2.36 1.90
CA VAL A 12 4.23 1.07 2.01
C VAL A 12 3.86 0.35 3.30
N MET A 13 3.79 1.05 4.43
CA MET A 13 3.32 0.47 5.70
C MET A 13 1.90 -0.09 5.60
N ILE A 14 0.97 0.64 4.97
CA ILE A 14 -0.40 0.19 4.75
C ILE A 14 -0.41 -1.11 3.95
N MET A 15 0.35 -1.18 2.87
CA MET A 15 0.40 -2.36 2.01
C MET A 15 1.04 -3.58 2.69
N LEU A 16 2.09 -3.36 3.50
CA LEU A 16 2.68 -4.42 4.32
C LEU A 16 1.70 -4.94 5.37
N ALA A 17 0.91 -4.05 5.99
CA ALA A 17 -0.11 -4.45 6.95
C ALA A 17 -1.25 -5.24 6.28
N CYS A 18 -1.79 -4.76 5.15
CA CYS A 18 -2.83 -5.47 4.38
C CYS A 18 -2.35 -6.81 3.82
N ARG A 19 -1.04 -6.98 3.57
CA ARG A 19 -0.46 -8.28 3.19
C ARG A 19 -0.45 -9.27 4.36
N SER A 20 -0.33 -8.77 5.59
CA SER A 20 -0.05 -9.59 6.77
C SER A 20 -1.31 -10.01 7.55
N THR A 21 -2.42 -9.29 7.38
CA THR A 21 -3.65 -9.51 8.15
C THR A 21 -4.87 -8.92 7.42
N VAL A 22 -6.06 -9.45 7.73
CA VAL A 22 -7.35 -8.89 7.31
C VAL A 22 -7.79 -7.68 8.13
N ASP A 23 -7.15 -7.44 9.30
CA ASP A 23 -7.34 -6.26 10.15
C ASP A 23 -6.04 -5.44 10.27
N PRO A 24 -5.71 -4.60 9.26
CA PRO A 24 -4.48 -3.81 9.26
C PRO A 24 -4.46 -2.72 10.35
N ALA A 25 -5.63 -2.31 10.84
CA ALA A 25 -5.74 -1.28 11.88
C ALA A 25 -5.14 -1.76 13.20
N HIS A 26 -5.23 -3.06 13.49
CA HIS A 26 -4.58 -3.67 14.64
C HIS A 26 -3.04 -3.55 14.59
N LEU A 27 -2.43 -3.70 13.41
CA LEU A 27 -0.98 -3.60 13.23
C LEU A 27 -0.47 -2.16 13.19
N LEU A 28 -1.20 -1.28 12.49
CA LEU A 28 -0.77 0.11 12.28
C LEU A 28 -1.17 1.04 13.44
N GLY A 29 -2.13 0.62 14.25
CA GLY A 29 -2.80 1.44 15.25
C GLY A 29 -3.99 2.19 14.65
N ASN A 30 -5.12 2.17 15.37
CA ASN A 30 -6.37 2.79 14.94
C ASN A 30 -6.26 4.29 14.62
N SER A 31 -5.40 5.03 15.33
CA SER A 31 -5.20 6.46 15.05
C SER A 31 -4.52 6.72 13.70
N VAL A 32 -3.56 5.88 13.33
CA VAL A 32 -2.87 5.96 12.04
C VAL A 32 -3.80 5.51 10.92
N TRP A 33 -4.46 4.36 11.09
CA TRP A 33 -5.37 3.79 10.09
C TRP A 33 -6.54 4.72 9.73
N ASN A 34 -7.12 5.38 10.73
CA ASN A 34 -8.24 6.30 10.55
C ASN A 34 -7.81 7.74 10.24
N SER A 35 -6.51 7.99 10.04
CA SER A 35 -6.04 9.32 9.65
C SER A 35 -6.45 9.66 8.21
N LYS A 36 -6.62 10.95 7.92
CA LYS A 36 -6.91 11.43 6.56
C LYS A 36 -5.85 10.98 5.54
N ALA A 37 -4.57 11.00 5.93
CA ALA A 37 -3.49 10.56 5.08
C ALA A 37 -3.56 9.06 4.76
N ALA A 38 -3.94 8.23 5.73
CA ALA A 38 -4.14 6.80 5.50
C ALA A 38 -5.36 6.50 4.62
N PHE A 39 -6.43 7.28 4.77
CA PHE A 39 -7.59 7.20 3.88
C PHE A 39 -7.21 7.55 2.43
N GLU A 40 -6.51 8.66 2.21
CA GLU A 40 -6.03 9.07 0.88
C GLU A 40 -5.06 8.04 0.29
N ALA A 41 -4.16 7.47 1.11
CA ALA A 41 -3.24 6.43 0.65
C ALA A 41 -3.99 5.17 0.20
N ARG A 42 -4.98 4.69 0.98
CA ARG A 42 -5.82 3.54 0.61
C ARG A 42 -6.60 3.79 -0.66
N SER A 43 -7.28 4.93 -0.77
CA SER A 43 -8.04 5.30 -1.96
C SER A 43 -7.17 5.36 -3.21
N ASN A 44 -5.93 5.88 -3.10
CA ASN A 44 -4.98 5.86 -4.21
C ASN A 44 -4.56 4.43 -4.60
N LEU A 45 -4.33 3.55 -3.63
CA LEU A 45 -3.96 2.15 -3.87
C LEU A 45 -5.09 1.33 -4.50
N GLU A 46 -6.34 1.60 -4.12
CA GLU A 46 -7.52 1.01 -4.76
C GLU A 46 -7.67 1.50 -6.20
N ALA A 47 -7.48 2.80 -6.45
CA ALA A 47 -7.59 3.38 -7.79
C ALA A 47 -6.58 2.77 -8.79
N VAL A 48 -5.46 2.23 -8.32
CA VAL A 48 -4.46 1.53 -9.15
C VAL A 48 -4.48 0.01 -8.98
N ASN A 49 -5.57 -0.54 -8.43
CA ASN A 49 -5.79 -1.98 -8.26
C ASN A 49 -4.69 -2.70 -7.47
N LEU A 50 -4.14 -2.06 -6.43
CA LEU A 50 -3.17 -2.68 -5.50
C LEU A 50 -3.83 -3.14 -4.19
N LEU A 51 -4.95 -2.53 -3.81
CA LEU A 51 -5.80 -2.91 -2.68
C LEU A 51 -7.26 -3.03 -3.11
N GLU A 52 -8.02 -3.76 -2.33
CA GLU A 52 -9.47 -3.91 -2.44
C GLU A 52 -10.10 -3.99 -1.05
N GLU A 53 -11.18 -3.24 -0.83
CA GLU A 53 -12.03 -3.35 0.35
C GLU A 53 -13.08 -4.46 0.15
N HIS A 54 -13.10 -5.42 1.08
CA HIS A 54 -14.05 -6.53 1.16
C HIS A 54 -14.89 -6.45 2.44
N ILE A 55 -15.96 -7.25 2.49
CA ILE A 55 -16.81 -7.36 3.70
C ILE A 55 -15.97 -7.77 4.93
N GLU A 56 -14.95 -8.60 4.73
CA GLU A 56 -14.09 -9.14 5.79
C GLU A 56 -12.92 -8.22 6.15
N GLY A 57 -12.72 -7.10 5.43
CA GLY A 57 -11.64 -6.17 5.66
C GLY A 57 -10.87 -5.81 4.38
N TRP A 58 -9.63 -5.37 4.54
CA TRP A 58 -8.81 -4.91 3.43
C TRP A 58 -7.91 -6.03 2.92
N ARG A 59 -7.94 -6.27 1.61
CA ARG A 59 -7.16 -7.32 0.97
C ARG A 59 -6.22 -6.73 -0.09
N ILE A 60 -5.05 -7.34 -0.20
CA ILE A 60 -4.07 -7.04 -1.24
C ILE A 60 -4.40 -7.85 -2.51
N THR A 61 -4.37 -7.19 -3.66
CA THR A 61 -4.58 -7.85 -4.96
C THR A 61 -3.32 -8.60 -5.39
N ASP A 62 -3.40 -9.42 -6.45
CA ASP A 62 -2.23 -10.07 -7.03
C ASP A 62 -1.19 -9.03 -7.53
N ARG A 63 -1.67 -7.93 -8.13
CA ARG A 63 -0.83 -6.80 -8.55
C ARG A 63 -0.19 -6.11 -7.33
N GLY A 64 -0.95 -5.95 -6.25
CA GLY A 64 -0.46 -5.45 -4.97
C GLY A 64 0.67 -6.29 -4.40
N ASN A 65 0.52 -7.61 -4.40
CA ASN A 65 1.54 -8.55 -3.94
C ASN A 65 2.83 -8.43 -4.76
N ALA A 66 2.72 -8.44 -6.09
CA ALA A 66 3.88 -8.29 -6.97
C ALA A 66 4.61 -6.96 -6.74
N TRP A 67 3.87 -5.87 -6.48
CA TRP A 67 4.47 -4.58 -6.16
C TRP A 67 5.20 -4.57 -4.82
N ILE A 68 4.63 -5.18 -3.78
CA ILE A 68 5.32 -5.30 -2.48
C ILE A 68 6.55 -6.21 -2.59
N ASP A 69 6.47 -7.30 -3.33
CA ASP A 69 7.64 -8.16 -3.56
C ASP A 69 8.77 -7.39 -4.26
N ARG A 70 8.44 -6.54 -5.24
CA ARG A 70 9.41 -5.61 -5.85
C ARG A 70 10.03 -4.67 -4.82
N ILE A 71 9.23 -4.07 -3.95
CA ILE A 71 9.72 -3.17 -2.89
C ILE A 71 10.68 -3.90 -1.95
N LEU A 72 10.29 -5.08 -1.46
CA LEU A 72 11.08 -5.87 -0.53
C LEU A 72 12.37 -6.42 -1.16
N ALA A 73 12.37 -6.62 -2.48
CA ALA A 73 13.55 -6.99 -3.24
C ALA A 73 14.45 -5.79 -3.62
N THR A 74 14.02 -4.55 -3.36
CA THR A 74 14.80 -3.37 -3.76
C THR A 74 16.08 -3.23 -2.92
N PRO A 75 17.28 -3.25 -3.53
CA PRO A 75 18.53 -3.15 -2.79
C PRO A 75 18.70 -1.77 -2.14
N LEU A 76 19.28 -1.74 -0.94
CA LEU A 76 19.46 -0.51 -0.17
C LEU A 76 20.74 0.24 -0.60
N PRO A 77 20.73 1.59 -0.60
CA PRO A 77 19.62 2.46 -0.16
C PRO A 77 18.57 2.71 -1.26
N VAL A 78 17.28 2.69 -0.88
CA VAL A 78 16.21 3.11 -1.79
C VAL A 78 16.10 4.64 -1.79
N ALA A 79 16.22 5.26 -2.96
CA ALA A 79 15.99 6.70 -3.11
C ALA A 79 14.50 7.05 -3.06
N VAL A 80 13.66 6.35 -3.84
CA VAL A 80 12.21 6.58 -3.96
C VAL A 80 11.49 5.28 -4.31
N TRP A 81 10.32 5.04 -3.71
CA TRP A 81 9.38 4.02 -4.17
C TRP A 81 8.33 4.62 -5.10
N THR A 82 7.99 3.89 -6.15
CA THR A 82 6.97 4.28 -7.14
C THR A 82 5.90 3.20 -7.25
N VAL A 83 4.67 3.60 -7.56
CA VAL A 83 3.59 2.71 -8.01
C VAL A 83 4.01 2.08 -9.35
N PRO A 84 3.64 0.82 -9.69
CA PRO A 84 3.93 0.27 -11.01
C PRO A 84 3.20 1.06 -12.09
N ASP A 85 3.93 1.44 -13.13
CA ASP A 85 3.32 1.88 -14.40
C ASP A 85 2.65 0.66 -15.06
N ASP A 86 1.48 0.85 -15.66
CA ASP A 86 0.71 -0.21 -16.35
C ASP A 86 1.49 -0.92 -17.46
#